data_AF-A0A964GQT0-F1
#
_entry.id   AF-A0A964GQT0-F1
#
_cell.length_a   1.000
_cell.length_b   1.000
_cell.length_c   1.000
_cell.angle_alpha   90.00
_cell.angle_beta   90.00
_cell.angle_gamma   90.00
#
_symmetry.space_group_name_H-M   'P 1'
#
loop_
_entity.id
_entity.type
_entity.pdbx_description
1 polymer ?
#
loop_
_entity_poly.entity_id
_entity_poly.type
_entity_poly.pdbx_seq_one_letter_code
_entity_poly.pdbx_strand_id
1 'polypeptide(L)'
;MQQGLSLIELLIVLAVTGILAAIAYPSYSDQLRRAARSEVVGLLHEAALRLERHRALTGQYAEGDPRLPDGNRHYRLHAQRGSDTFTLLARRLPSGLMAVDRCGDFQLDQAGVRANPGASGDAERCWGS
;
A
#
# COMPACT_ATOMS: atom_id res chain seq x y z
N MET A 1 -24.28 12.13 -48.18
CA MET A 1 -23.38 13.30 -48.05
C MET A 1 -22.56 13.08 -46.79
N GLN A 2 -21.25 12.83 -46.91
CA GLN A 2 -20.36 12.68 -45.76
C GLN A 2 -19.90 14.09 -45.36
N GLN A 3 -20.38 14.57 -44.22
CA GLN A 3 -19.87 15.80 -43.61
C GLN A 3 -18.50 15.46 -43.01
N GLY A 4 -17.44 15.92 -43.68
CA GLY A 4 -16.07 15.75 -43.17
C GLY A 4 -15.82 16.73 -42.02
N LEU A 5 -15.33 16.20 -40.90
CA LEU A 5 -14.79 16.99 -39.79
C LEU A 5 -13.75 17.99 -40.31
N SER A 6 -13.80 19.23 -39.84
CA SER A 6 -12.79 20.22 -40.20
C SER A 6 -11.48 19.98 -39.43
N LEU A 7 -10.36 20.37 -40.03
CA LEU A 7 -9.04 20.21 -39.40
C LEU A 7 -8.93 21.01 -38.09
N ILE A 8 -9.60 22.16 -38.02
CA ILE A 8 -9.64 22.99 -36.81
C ILE A 8 -10.47 22.35 -35.69
N GLU A 9 -11.57 21.68 -36.03
CA GLU A 9 -12.42 20.98 -35.08
C GLU A 9 -11.68 19.79 -34.46
N LEU A 10 -10.91 19.05 -35.27
CA LEU A 10 -10.03 17.99 -34.77
C LEU A 10 -8.95 18.55 -33.83
N LEU A 11 -8.34 19.70 -34.16
CA LEU A 11 -7.33 20.33 -33.31
C LEU A 11 -7.90 20.79 -31.96
N ILE A 12 -9.12 21.32 -31.95
CA ILE A 12 -9.81 21.72 -30.70
C ILE A 12 -10.13 20.48 -29.86
N VAL A 13 -10.65 19.40 -30.46
CA VAL A 13 -10.92 18.15 -29.74
C VAL A 13 -9.64 17.59 -29.11
N LEU A 14 -8.55 17.52 -29.87
CA LEU A 14 -7.26 17.04 -29.37
C LEU A 14 -6.74 17.91 -28.22
N ALA A 15 -6.84 19.23 -28.35
CA ALA A 15 -6.44 20.16 -27.30
C ALA A 15 -7.24 19.94 -26.00
N VAL A 16 -8.56 19.83 -26.08
CA VAL A 16 -9.42 19.57 -24.91
C VAL A 16 -9.12 18.20 -24.30
N THR A 17 -9.00 17.14 -25.12
CA THR A 17 -8.66 15.80 -24.60
C THR A 17 -7.30 15.74 -23.94
N GLY A 18 -6.30 16.48 -24.45
CA GLY A 18 -4.97 16.56 -23.84
C GLY A 18 -5.00 17.21 -22.46
N ILE A 19 -5.75 18.32 -22.31
CA ILE A 19 -5.94 19.01 -21.02
C ILE A 19 -6.63 18.07 -20.02
N LEU A 20 -7.70 17.39 -20.43
CA LEU A 20 -8.42 16.46 -19.56
C LEU A 20 -7.55 15.27 -19.13
N ALA A 21 -6.79 14.69 -20.07
CA ALA A 21 -5.89 13.57 -19.78
C ALA A 21 -4.80 13.96 -18.77
N ALA A 22 -4.25 15.18 -18.87
CA ALA A 22 -3.22 15.68 -17.97
C ALA A 22 -3.70 15.78 -16.49
N ILE A 23 -4.99 16.05 -16.26
CA ILE A 23 -5.55 16.14 -14.91
C ILE A 23 -6.03 14.77 -14.41
N ALA A 24 -6.68 14.00 -15.28
CA ALA A 24 -7.30 12.73 -14.90
C ALA A 24 -6.28 11.63 -14.56
N TYR A 25 -5.17 11.55 -15.31
CA TYR A 25 -4.17 10.50 -15.15
C TYR A 25 -3.46 10.49 -13.78
N PRO A 26 -2.89 11.61 -13.27
CA PRO A 26 -2.23 11.61 -11.97
C PRO A 26 -3.20 11.26 -10.83
N SER A 27 -4.45 11.75 -10.89
CA SER A 27 -5.49 11.49 -9.89
C SER A 27 -5.81 10.00 -9.76
N TYR A 28 -5.95 9.28 -10.87
CA TYR A 28 -6.23 7.84 -10.84
C TYR A 28 -5.09 7.03 -10.22
N SER A 29 -3.84 7.35 -10.56
CA SER A 29 -2.67 6.66 -10.01
C SER A 29 -2.57 6.80 -8.48
N ASP A 30 -2.95 7.96 -7.93
CA ASP A 30 -2.95 8.20 -6.50
C ASP A 30 -4.05 7.45 -5.76
N GLN A 31 -5.23 7.26 -6.38
CA GLN A 31 -6.27 6.42 -5.80
C GLN A 31 -5.81 4.97 -5.68
N LEU A 32 -5.15 4.44 -6.71
CA LEU A 32 -4.59 3.08 -6.66
C LEU A 32 -3.51 2.94 -5.58
N ARG A 33 -2.63 3.94 -5.39
CA ARG A 33 -1.65 3.95 -4.28
C ARG A 33 -2.33 3.99 -2.91
N ARG A 34 -3.41 4.78 -2.76
CA ARG A 34 -4.18 4.83 -1.51
C ARG A 34 -4.82 3.48 -1.20
N ALA A 35 -5.44 2.84 -2.20
CA ALA A 35 -6.03 1.51 -2.05
C ALA A 35 -5.00 0.44 -1.70
N ALA A 36 -3.82 0.46 -2.34
CA ALA A 36 -2.74 -0.48 -2.04
C ALA A 36 -2.21 -0.33 -0.59
N ARG A 37 -2.13 0.92 -0.09
CA ARG A 37 -1.73 1.22 1.29
C ARG A 37 -2.79 0.78 2.30
N SER A 38 -4.06 1.07 2.05
CA SER A 38 -5.14 0.67 2.97
C SER A 38 -5.25 -0.85 3.07
N GLU A 39 -5.10 -1.57 1.96
CA GLU A 39 -5.10 -3.03 1.94
C GLU A 39 -3.95 -3.60 2.79
N VAL A 40 -2.71 -3.15 2.59
CA VAL A 40 -1.56 -3.69 3.34
C VAL A 40 -1.61 -3.33 4.83
N VAL A 41 -2.12 -2.15 5.19
CA VAL A 41 -2.36 -1.77 6.59
C VAL A 41 -3.39 -2.71 7.23
N GLY A 42 -4.45 -3.06 6.51
CA GLY A 42 -5.42 -4.07 6.94
C GLY A 42 -4.76 -5.43 7.20
N LEU A 43 -3.90 -5.89 6.29
CA LEU A 43 -3.17 -7.16 6.43
C LEU A 43 -2.20 -7.16 7.62
N LEU A 44 -1.54 -6.02 7.91
CA LEU A 44 -0.68 -5.88 9.10
C LEU A 44 -1.49 -6.01 10.39
N HIS A 45 -2.66 -5.36 10.46
CA HIS A 45 -3.53 -5.49 11.62
C HIS A 45 -4.10 -6.90 11.77
N GLU A 46 -4.46 -7.55 10.67
CA GLU A 46 -4.89 -8.94 10.68
C GLU A 46 -3.77 -9.86 11.18
N ALA A 47 -2.55 -9.70 10.68
CA ALA A 47 -1.39 -10.47 11.11
C ALA A 47 -1.10 -10.26 12.61
N ALA A 48 -1.18 -9.02 13.10
CA ALA A 48 -1.01 -8.72 14.52
C ALA A 48 -2.07 -9.44 15.37
N LEU A 49 -3.34 -9.38 14.99
CA LEU A 49 -4.42 -10.09 15.68
C LEU A 49 -4.22 -11.62 15.68
N ARG A 50 -3.73 -12.21 14.57
CA ARG A 50 -3.40 -13.64 14.51
C ARG A 50 -2.26 -13.99 15.46
N LEU A 51 -1.24 -13.14 15.58
CA LEU A 51 -0.14 -13.32 16.52
C LEU A 51 -0.60 -13.21 17.97
N GLU A 52 -1.46 -12.24 18.31
CA GLU A 52 -2.00 -12.12 19.67
C GLU A 52 -2.81 -13.35 20.08
N ARG A 53 -3.68 -13.85 19.18
CA ARG A 53 -4.41 -15.10 19.43
C ARG A 53 -3.46 -16.29 19.60
N HIS A 54 -2.41 -16.36 18.80
CA HIS A 54 -1.42 -17.44 18.89
C HIS A 54 -0.68 -17.42 20.24
N ARG A 55 -0.27 -16.25 20.72
CA ARG A 55 0.32 -16.12 22.05
C ARG A 55 -0.67 -16.46 23.16
N ALA A 56 -1.94 -16.08 23.02
CA ALA A 56 -2.96 -16.44 24.00
C ALA A 56 -3.14 -17.97 24.13
N LEU A 57 -2.88 -18.74 23.07
CA LEU A 57 -3.00 -20.20 23.07
C LEU A 57 -1.70 -20.93 23.45
N THR A 58 -0.54 -20.40 23.06
CA THR A 58 0.76 -21.09 23.19
C THR A 58 1.69 -20.46 24.23
N GLY A 59 1.34 -19.28 24.75
CA GLY A 59 2.16 -18.50 25.68
C GLY A 59 3.25 -17.65 25.02
N GLN A 60 3.51 -17.80 23.72
CA GLN A 60 4.60 -17.10 23.02
C GLN A 60 4.29 -16.81 21.54
N TYR A 61 5.03 -15.88 20.91
CA TYR A 61 4.89 -15.62 19.47
C TYR A 61 5.86 -16.43 18.58
N ALA A 62 6.98 -16.93 19.10
CA ALA A 62 8.11 -17.40 18.29
C ALA A 62 7.83 -18.67 17.47
N GLU A 63 7.17 -19.65 18.08
CA GLU A 63 7.02 -20.99 17.52
C GLU A 63 5.66 -21.21 16.86
N GLY A 64 5.52 -22.29 16.11
CA GLY A 64 4.29 -22.65 15.40
C GLY A 64 3.99 -21.77 14.19
N ASP A 65 2.89 -22.10 13.51
CA ASP A 65 2.41 -21.41 12.31
C ASP A 65 1.03 -20.78 12.56
N PRO A 66 0.98 -19.47 12.89
CA PRO A 66 -0.27 -18.74 13.03
C PRO A 66 -0.93 -18.38 11.69
N ARG A 67 -0.41 -18.91 10.56
CA ARG A 67 -0.85 -18.67 9.18
C ARG A 67 -1.02 -17.18 8.90
N LEU A 68 0.08 -16.43 8.81
CA LEU A 68 0.02 -14.99 8.52
C LEU A 68 -0.26 -14.74 7.03
N PRO A 69 -0.89 -13.61 6.67
CA PRO A 69 -1.02 -13.21 5.26
C PRO A 69 0.36 -12.89 4.65
N ASP A 70 0.56 -13.25 3.37
CA ASP A 70 1.82 -13.00 2.66
C ASP A 70 2.02 -11.53 2.24
N GLY A 71 0.95 -10.74 2.27
CA GLY A 71 0.91 -9.37 1.75
C GLY A 71 -0.08 -9.23 0.59
N ASN A 72 0.11 -8.22 -0.25
CA ASN A 72 -0.72 -7.97 -1.43
C ASN A 72 0.14 -7.91 -2.70
N ARG A 73 -0.46 -7.49 -3.81
CA ARG A 73 0.23 -7.37 -5.10
C ARG A 73 1.41 -6.38 -5.12
N HIS A 74 1.54 -5.53 -4.10
CA HIS A 74 2.52 -4.44 -4.03
C HIS A 74 3.48 -4.56 -2.85
N TYR A 75 3.11 -5.34 -1.83
CA TYR A 75 3.85 -5.48 -0.58
C TYR A 75 3.96 -6.94 -0.19
N ARG A 76 5.11 -7.34 0.33
CA ARG A 76 5.33 -8.64 0.98
C ARG A 76 5.48 -8.46 2.48
N LEU A 77 4.69 -9.20 3.24
CA LEU A 77 4.72 -9.17 4.69
C LEU A 77 5.81 -10.12 5.22
N HIS A 78 6.59 -9.63 6.17
CA HIS A 78 7.60 -10.36 6.90
C HIS A 78 7.34 -10.21 8.39
N ALA A 79 7.37 -11.31 9.13
CA ALA A 79 7.23 -11.31 10.58
C ALA A 79 8.53 -11.76 11.22
N GLN A 80 9.13 -10.89 12.03
CA GLN A 80 10.20 -11.25 12.96
C GLN A 80 9.56 -11.47 14.33
N ARG A 81 9.60 -12.70 14.84
CA ARG A 81 8.92 -13.10 16.08
C ARG A 81 9.93 -13.54 17.13
N GLY A 82 9.82 -12.99 18.34
CA GLY A 82 10.47 -13.48 19.56
C GLY A 82 9.45 -14.17 20.47
N SER A 83 9.86 -14.55 21.68
CA SER A 83 8.93 -15.18 22.63
C SER A 83 7.81 -14.23 23.04
N ASP A 84 8.15 -12.97 23.38
CA ASP A 84 7.21 -11.97 23.90
C ASP A 84 7.03 -10.73 23.02
N THR A 85 7.74 -10.66 21.89
CA THR A 85 7.74 -9.51 20.98
C THR A 85 7.60 -9.96 19.54
N PHE A 86 7.09 -9.07 18.68
CA PHE A 86 7.16 -9.27 17.24
C PHE A 86 7.27 -7.94 16.51
N THR A 87 7.85 -7.99 15.32
CA THR A 87 7.84 -6.90 14.36
C THR A 87 7.29 -7.43 13.04
N LEU A 88 6.18 -6.83 12.59
CA LEU A 88 5.62 -7.05 11.26
C LEU A 88 6.13 -5.96 10.33
N LEU A 89 6.70 -6.35 9.20
CA LEU A 89 7.22 -5.46 8.17
C LEU A 89 6.61 -5.84 6.82
N ALA A 90 5.80 -4.95 6.26
CA ALA A 90 5.36 -5.01 4.87
C ALA A 90 6.34 -4.24 3.99
N ARG A 91 7.20 -4.98 3.29
CA ARG A 91 8.18 -4.42 2.34
C ARG A 91 7.55 -4.22 0.98
N ARG A 92 7.70 -3.04 0.39
CA ARG A 92 7.26 -2.79 -0.98
C ARG A 92 8.06 -3.63 -1.97
N LEU A 93 7.38 -4.14 -3.00
CA LEU A 93 8.05 -4.83 -4.09
C LEU A 93 8.86 -3.81 -4.92
N PRO A 94 10.04 -4.20 -5.45
CA PRO A 94 10.95 -3.29 -6.15
C PRO A 94 10.40 -2.80 -7.50
N SER A 95 9.34 -3.43 -8.01
CA SER A 95 8.67 -3.06 -9.23
C SER A 95 7.19 -2.73 -8.98
N GLY A 96 6.63 -1.91 -9.86
CA GLY A 96 5.22 -1.53 -9.83
C GLY A 96 4.95 -0.22 -9.11
N LEU A 97 3.66 0.06 -8.93
CA LEU A 97 3.14 1.39 -8.54
C LEU A 97 3.70 1.92 -7.22
N MET A 98 4.01 1.03 -6.27
CA MET A 98 4.43 1.38 -4.91
C MET A 98 5.96 1.47 -4.74
N ALA A 99 6.77 1.08 -5.74
CA ALA A 99 8.24 1.03 -5.61
C ALA A 99 8.85 2.40 -5.23
N VAL A 100 8.23 3.48 -5.75
CA VAL A 100 8.60 4.88 -5.52
C VAL A 100 7.56 5.64 -4.68
N ASP A 101 6.65 4.92 -4.01
CA ASP A 101 5.66 5.59 -3.16
C ASP A 101 6.35 6.21 -1.94
N ARG A 102 5.91 7.42 -1.60
CA ARG A 102 6.50 8.22 -0.50
C ARG A 102 6.34 7.58 0.87
N CYS A 103 5.37 6.68 1.06
CA CYS A 103 5.12 6.03 2.33
C CYS A 103 6.09 4.89 2.62
N GLY A 104 6.94 4.51 1.68
CA GLY A 104 7.93 3.45 1.88
C GLY A 104 7.29 2.13 2.30
N ASP A 105 7.95 1.45 3.23
CA ASP A 105 7.48 0.22 3.85
C ASP A 105 6.54 0.53 5.02
N PHE A 106 5.78 -0.46 5.47
CA PHE A 106 4.89 -0.33 6.64
C PHE A 106 5.33 -1.30 7.72
N GLN A 107 5.46 -0.81 8.95
CA GLN A 107 5.88 -1.61 10.09
C GLN A 107 4.93 -1.44 11.29
N LEU A 108 4.61 -2.55 11.95
CA LEU A 108 3.80 -2.61 13.16
C LEU A 108 4.43 -3.58 14.16
N ASP A 109 4.53 -3.19 15.43
CA ASP A 109 5.00 -4.07 16.51
C ASP A 109 3.87 -4.49 17.47
N GLN A 110 4.19 -5.34 18.45
CA GLN A 110 3.22 -5.83 19.45
C GLN A 110 2.64 -4.73 20.35
N ALA A 111 3.33 -3.59 20.48
CA ALA A 111 2.86 -2.45 21.26
C ALA A 111 1.92 -1.53 20.44
N GLY A 112 1.69 -1.86 19.17
CA GLY A 112 0.91 -1.04 18.25
C GLY A 112 1.70 0.16 17.70
N VAL A 113 3.02 0.20 17.90
CA VAL A 113 3.88 1.26 17.37
C VAL A 113 3.99 1.07 15.86
N ARG A 114 3.70 2.15 15.14
CA ARG A 114 3.69 2.22 13.69
C ARG A 114 4.95 2.92 13.21
N ALA A 115 5.54 2.42 12.13
CA ALA A 115 6.64 3.09 11.46
C ALA A 115 6.58 2.89 9.95
N ASN A 116 7.23 3.78 9.20
CA ASN A 116 7.38 3.66 7.76
C ASN A 116 8.84 3.71 7.33
N PRO A 117 9.56 2.58 7.36
CA PRO A 117 10.94 2.53 6.89
C PRO A 117 11.05 2.99 5.42
N GLY A 118 12.00 3.90 5.16
CA GLY A 118 12.24 4.42 3.83
C GLY A 118 11.15 5.36 3.28
N ALA A 119 10.26 5.88 4.13
CA ALA A 119 9.35 6.95 3.77
C ALA A 119 10.09 8.28 3.53
N SER A 120 9.55 9.12 2.65
CA SER A 120 9.97 10.50 2.42
C SER A 120 8.84 11.46 2.82
N GLY A 121 9.12 12.32 3.82
CA GLY A 121 8.14 13.26 4.38
C GLY A 121 7.30 12.70 5.53
N ASP A 122 6.09 13.25 5.74
CA ASP A 122 5.22 12.92 6.88
C ASP A 122 4.62 11.50 6.75
N ALA A 123 5.30 10.52 7.35
CA ALA A 123 4.90 9.12 7.37
C ALA A 123 3.55 8.86 8.06
N GLU A 124 3.14 9.70 9.02
CA GLU A 124 1.88 9.48 9.77
C GLU A 124 0.65 9.48 8.87
N ARG A 125 0.68 10.27 7.78
CA ARG A 125 -0.41 10.35 6.80
C ARG A 125 -0.62 9.04 6.02
N CYS A 126 0.33 8.12 6.08
CA CYS A 126 0.30 6.89 5.30
C CYS A 126 -0.58 5.78 5.88
N TRP A 127 -0.93 5.87 7.17
CA TRP A 127 -1.71 4.85 7.89
C TRP A 127 -3.22 5.08 7.93
N GLY A 128 -3.74 6.11 7.25
CA GLY A 128 -5.19 6.39 7.27
C GLY A 128 -5.63 7.80 6.89
N SER A 129 -4.89 8.53 6.04
CA SER A 129 -5.33 9.83 5.50
C SER A 129 -5.20 9.94 3.98
#